data_AF-A0A7Y3LTS7-F1
#
_entry.id   AF-A0A7Y3LTS7-F1
#
_cell.length_a   1.000
_cell.length_b   1.000
_cell.length_c   1.000
_cell.angle_alpha   90.00
_cell.angle_beta   90.00
_cell.angle_gamma   90.00
#
_symmetry.space_group_name_H-M   'P 1'
#
loop_
_entity.id
_entity.type
_entity.pdbx_description
1 polymer ?
#
loop_
_entity_poly.entity_id
_entity_poly.type
_entity_poly.pdbx_seq_one_letter_code
_entity_poly.pdbx_strand_id
1 'polypeptide(L)'
;MAKLTEEQKRQRAAKRALRSALEAETDDRRRRERDEQWEREDTRLSWAEYVAGEPCRGCGLPMTDELGSWPPLMKLSEVEKREYEEANQKFRQRHTDCRAARWTVSGSRVTHCCFCCPPPPMGPKQLEKLAKLFASWPSREERKKDLDSWDLTLRCDHVVPYIQHRENTRVSTRVVDCPECGERRGVVSSERVGPAYRDDGTIRERAAADRERLARELAAAEAKLTRQQKNAAATQQRIAELQEELGSES
;
A
#
# COMPACT_ATOMS: atom_id res chain seq x y z
N MET A 1 -18.31 24.56 -18.04
CA MET A 1 -18.01 24.12 -16.66
C MET A 1 -16.82 24.88 -16.14
N ALA A 2 -16.92 25.57 -15.00
CA ALA A 2 -15.81 26.34 -14.44
C ALA A 2 -14.63 25.42 -14.07
N LYS A 3 -13.41 25.80 -14.45
CA LYS A 3 -12.19 25.06 -14.07
C LYS A 3 -11.96 25.25 -12.56
N LEU A 4 -11.80 24.14 -11.84
CA LEU A 4 -11.48 24.16 -10.41
C LEU A 4 -10.14 24.85 -10.17
N THR A 5 -10.04 25.60 -9.07
CA THR A 5 -8.76 26.17 -8.62
C THR A 5 -7.82 25.06 -8.14
N GLU A 6 -6.51 25.32 -8.11
CA GLU A 6 -5.53 24.36 -7.59
C GLU A 6 -5.81 23.99 -6.12
N GLU A 7 -6.27 24.95 -5.33
CA GLU A 7 -6.68 24.73 -3.94
C GLU A 7 -7.86 23.75 -3.85
N GLN A 8 -8.90 23.94 -4.66
CA GLN A 8 -10.03 23.02 -4.72
C GLN A 8 -9.63 21.61 -5.19
N LYS A 9 -8.66 21.50 -6.10
CA LYS A 9 -8.12 20.20 -6.54
C LYS A 9 -7.38 19.50 -5.40
N ARG A 10 -6.55 20.22 -4.65
CA ARG A 10 -5.81 19.71 -3.47
C ARG A 10 -6.77 19.22 -2.39
N GLN A 11 -7.78 20.01 -2.04
CA GLN A 11 -8.80 19.62 -1.06
C GLN A 11 -9.56 18.35 -1.48
N ARG A 12 -9.95 18.26 -2.76
CA ARG A 12 -10.59 17.04 -3.29
C ARG A 12 -9.65 15.83 -3.28
N ALA A 13 -8.37 16.01 -3.55
CA ALA A 13 -7.38 14.94 -3.47
C ALA A 13 -7.20 14.45 -2.03
N ALA A 14 -7.03 15.36 -1.06
CA ALA A 14 -6.93 15.04 0.36
C ALA A 14 -8.17 14.29 0.88
N LYS A 15 -9.37 14.76 0.55
CA LYS A 15 -10.61 14.07 0.92
C LYS A 15 -10.72 12.67 0.33
N ARG A 16 -10.27 12.47 -0.92
CA ARG A 16 -10.22 11.13 -1.54
C ARG A 16 -9.20 10.22 -0.86
N ALA A 17 -8.03 10.75 -0.50
CA ALA A 17 -6.99 10.01 0.20
C ALA A 17 -7.49 9.53 1.58
N LEU A 18 -8.09 10.43 2.37
CA LEU A 18 -8.70 10.08 3.65
C LEU A 18 -9.79 9.01 3.53
N ARG A 19 -10.69 9.14 2.55
CA ARG A 19 -11.73 8.13 2.31
C ARG A 19 -11.11 6.78 1.93
N SER A 20 -10.13 6.78 1.03
CA SER A 20 -9.46 5.55 0.61
C SER A 20 -8.70 4.89 1.77
N ALA A 21 -8.09 5.68 2.67
CA ALA A 21 -7.42 5.17 3.86
C ALA A 21 -8.42 4.52 4.83
N LEU A 22 -9.58 5.13 5.05
CA LEU A 22 -10.64 4.58 5.89
C LEU A 22 -11.26 3.28 5.30
N GLU A 23 -11.47 3.26 3.98
CA GLU A 23 -11.91 2.04 3.27
C GLU A 23 -10.87 0.93 3.43
N ALA A 24 -9.58 1.25 3.30
CA ALA A 24 -8.49 0.29 3.49
C ALA A 24 -8.42 -0.24 4.94
N GLU A 25 -8.61 0.60 5.95
CA GLU A 25 -8.70 0.17 7.37
C GLU A 25 -9.87 -0.81 7.57
N THR A 26 -11.02 -0.52 6.97
CA THR A 26 -12.21 -1.37 7.08
C THR A 26 -11.98 -2.73 6.41
N ASP A 27 -11.38 -2.74 5.21
CA ASP A 27 -11.04 -3.97 4.49
C ASP A 27 -9.95 -4.78 5.20
N ASP A 28 -8.93 -4.14 5.79
CA ASP A 28 -7.88 -4.80 6.57
C ASP A 28 -8.46 -5.47 7.82
N ARG A 29 -9.29 -4.76 8.60
CA ARG A 29 -10.00 -5.34 9.75
C ARG A 29 -10.83 -6.55 9.34
N ARG A 30 -11.64 -6.41 8.29
CA ARG A 30 -12.49 -7.48 7.77
C ARG A 30 -11.69 -8.70 7.33
N ARG A 31 -10.49 -8.51 6.73
CA ARG A 31 -9.61 -9.61 6.34
C ARG A 31 -8.98 -10.31 7.55
N ARG A 32 -8.54 -9.55 8.54
CA ARG A 32 -7.99 -10.12 9.77
C ARG A 32 -9.00 -10.93 10.56
N GLU A 33 -10.22 -10.42 10.72
CA GLU A 33 -11.33 -11.15 11.35
C GLU A 33 -11.61 -12.47 10.60
N ARG A 34 -11.46 -12.47 9.27
CA ARG A 34 -11.61 -13.66 8.44
C ARG A 34 -10.45 -14.66 8.62
N ASP A 35 -9.22 -14.17 8.67
CA ASP A 35 -8.05 -15.01 8.92
C ASP A 35 -8.13 -15.68 10.31
N GLU A 36 -8.51 -14.91 11.34
CA GLU A 36 -8.76 -15.41 12.70
C GLU A 36 -9.90 -16.42 12.73
N GLN A 37 -10.97 -16.20 11.95
CA GLN A 37 -12.05 -17.17 11.79
C GLN A 37 -11.53 -18.48 11.18
N TRP A 38 -10.70 -18.40 10.13
CA TRP A 38 -10.12 -19.59 9.51
C TRP A 38 -9.26 -20.40 10.48
N GLU A 39 -8.51 -19.74 11.34
CA GLU A 39 -7.71 -20.41 12.38
C GLU A 39 -8.61 -21.07 13.43
N ARG A 40 -9.61 -20.35 13.93
CA ARG A 40 -10.54 -20.87 14.94
C ARG A 40 -11.38 -22.05 14.45
N GLU A 41 -11.76 -22.04 13.16
CA GLU A 41 -12.61 -23.06 12.53
C GLU A 41 -11.80 -24.14 11.79
N ASP A 42 -10.47 -24.13 11.92
CA ASP A 42 -9.56 -25.03 11.20
C ASP A 42 -9.91 -25.16 9.69
N THR A 43 -10.16 -24.02 9.03
CA THR A 43 -10.64 -24.01 7.65
C THR A 43 -9.54 -24.40 6.64
N ARG A 44 -8.27 -24.33 7.05
CA ARG A 44 -7.12 -24.64 6.19
C ARG A 44 -6.91 -26.16 6.13
N LEU A 45 -6.91 -26.71 4.92
CA LEU A 45 -6.55 -28.10 4.72
C LEU A 45 -5.04 -28.30 4.94
N SER A 46 -4.67 -29.40 5.57
CA SER A 46 -3.31 -29.93 5.53
C SER A 46 -2.97 -30.45 4.13
N TRP A 47 -1.68 -30.61 3.84
CA TRP A 47 -1.24 -31.19 2.57
C TRP A 47 -1.80 -32.61 2.35
N ALA A 48 -1.91 -33.41 3.41
CA ALA A 48 -2.44 -34.77 3.32
C ALA A 48 -3.93 -34.78 2.95
N GLU A 49 -4.73 -33.94 3.59
CA GLU A 49 -6.17 -33.79 3.30
C GLU A 49 -6.40 -33.23 1.89
N TYR A 50 -5.59 -32.25 1.48
CA TYR A 50 -5.64 -31.74 0.11
C TYR A 50 -5.36 -32.82 -0.94
N VAL A 51 -4.35 -33.67 -0.72
CA VAL A 51 -4.02 -34.79 -1.62
C VAL A 51 -5.10 -35.89 -1.57
N ALA A 52 -5.74 -36.10 -0.42
CA ALA A 52 -6.85 -37.02 -0.27
C ALA A 52 -8.13 -36.55 -0.99
N GLY A 53 -8.15 -35.32 -1.51
CA GLY A 53 -9.30 -34.75 -2.23
C GLY A 53 -10.38 -34.18 -1.31
N GLU A 54 -10.04 -33.87 -0.05
CA GLU A 54 -10.99 -33.24 0.87
C GLU A 54 -11.51 -31.92 0.29
N PRO A 55 -12.83 -31.65 0.38
CA PRO A 55 -13.42 -30.44 -0.14
C PRO A 55 -12.92 -29.21 0.62
N CYS A 56 -12.99 -28.05 -0.03
CA CYS A 56 -12.67 -26.78 0.61
C CYS A 56 -13.62 -26.52 1.79
N ARG A 57 -13.09 -26.49 3.02
CA ARG A 57 -13.90 -26.22 4.24
C ARG A 57 -14.58 -24.85 4.22
N GLY A 58 -14.05 -23.89 3.45
CA GLY A 58 -14.63 -22.55 3.33
C GLY A 58 -15.87 -22.45 2.45
N CYS A 59 -16.06 -23.35 1.48
CA CYS A 59 -17.22 -23.30 0.57
C CYS A 59 -17.89 -24.64 0.26
N GLY A 60 -17.33 -25.77 0.73
CA GLY A 60 -17.79 -27.13 0.49
C GLY A 60 -17.53 -27.65 -0.92
N LEU A 61 -16.98 -26.86 -1.84
CA LEU A 61 -16.66 -27.30 -3.19
C LEU A 61 -15.36 -28.12 -3.21
N PRO A 62 -15.22 -29.11 -4.10
CA PRO A 62 -13.98 -29.85 -4.26
C PRO A 62 -12.84 -28.91 -4.67
N MET A 63 -11.63 -29.20 -4.21
CA MET A 63 -10.44 -28.39 -4.57
C MET A 63 -10.04 -28.57 -6.04
N THR A 64 -10.34 -29.73 -6.61
CA THR A 64 -10.16 -30.08 -8.02
C THR A 64 -11.34 -30.91 -8.49
N ASP A 65 -11.86 -30.61 -9.68
CA ASP A 65 -13.01 -31.30 -10.29
C ASP A 65 -12.61 -32.29 -11.40
N GLU A 66 -11.32 -32.47 -11.67
CA GLU A 66 -10.79 -33.36 -12.72
C GLU A 66 -11.25 -33.02 -14.16
N LEU A 67 -11.96 -31.91 -14.36
CA LEU A 67 -12.47 -31.46 -15.66
C LEU A 67 -11.42 -30.68 -16.49
N GLY A 68 -10.20 -30.57 -15.97
CA GLY A 68 -9.13 -29.76 -16.55
C GLY A 68 -9.34 -28.26 -16.34
N SER A 69 -8.40 -27.47 -16.84
CA SER A 69 -8.54 -26.00 -16.83
C SER A 69 -9.54 -25.54 -17.90
N TRP A 70 -10.21 -24.41 -17.66
CA TRP A 70 -10.91 -23.71 -18.73
C TRP A 70 -9.97 -23.39 -19.90
N PRO A 71 -10.37 -23.65 -21.16
CA PRO A 71 -9.70 -23.06 -22.31
C PRO A 71 -9.68 -21.52 -22.22
N PRO A 72 -8.75 -20.85 -22.92
CA PRO A 72 -8.79 -19.38 -23.03
C PRO A 72 -10.18 -18.92 -23.49
N LEU A 73 -10.72 -17.84 -22.91
CA LEU A 73 -12.10 -17.38 -23.17
C LEU A 73 -12.44 -17.24 -24.67
N MET A 74 -11.47 -16.82 -25.49
CA MET A 74 -11.63 -16.66 -26.94
C MET A 74 -11.74 -17.98 -27.71
N LYS A 75 -11.37 -19.11 -27.09
CA LYS A 75 -11.35 -20.46 -27.67
C LYS A 75 -12.45 -21.37 -27.10
N LEU A 76 -13.29 -20.87 -26.20
CA LEU A 76 -14.41 -21.64 -25.69
C LEU A 76 -15.42 -21.90 -26.81
N SER A 77 -15.89 -23.14 -26.92
CA SER A 77 -17.09 -23.45 -27.70
C SER A 77 -18.31 -22.78 -27.10
N GLU A 78 -19.40 -22.67 -27.86
CA GLU A 78 -20.64 -22.08 -27.37
C GLU A 78 -21.23 -22.82 -26.16
N VAL A 79 -21.03 -24.14 -26.06
CA VAL A 79 -21.44 -24.93 -24.90
C VAL A 79 -20.59 -24.57 -23.68
N GLU A 80 -19.27 -24.55 -23.82
CA GLU A 80 -18.36 -24.21 -22.72
C GLU A 80 -18.53 -22.75 -22.26
N LYS A 81 -18.86 -21.82 -23.16
CA LYS A 81 -19.19 -20.44 -22.78
C LYS A 81 -20.40 -20.38 -21.87
N ARG A 82 -21.48 -21.12 -22.20
CA ARG A 82 -22.68 -21.18 -21.36
C ARG A 82 -22.36 -21.76 -19.98
N GLU A 83 -21.63 -22.87 -19.92
CA GLU A 83 -21.20 -23.47 -18.66
C GLU A 83 -20.36 -22.51 -17.81
N TYR A 84 -19.41 -21.82 -18.44
CA TYR A 84 -18.57 -20.83 -17.77
C TYR A 84 -19.40 -19.65 -17.22
N GLU A 85 -20.34 -19.14 -18.01
CA GLU A 85 -21.23 -18.04 -17.62
C GLU A 85 -22.13 -18.43 -16.45
N GLU A 86 -22.74 -19.62 -16.49
CA GLU A 86 -23.54 -20.16 -15.39
C GLU A 86 -22.72 -20.34 -14.12
N ALA A 87 -21.52 -20.92 -14.22
CA ALA A 87 -20.63 -21.10 -13.08
C ALA A 87 -20.21 -19.74 -12.47
N ASN A 88 -19.86 -18.78 -13.33
CA ASN A 88 -19.50 -17.42 -12.91
C ASN A 88 -20.69 -16.66 -12.30
N GLN A 89 -21.91 -16.86 -12.81
CA GLN A 89 -23.12 -16.27 -12.24
C GLN A 89 -23.40 -16.84 -10.85
N LYS A 90 -23.37 -18.18 -10.69
CA LYS A 90 -23.52 -18.84 -9.39
C LYS A 90 -22.47 -18.36 -8.38
N PHE A 91 -21.23 -18.21 -8.81
CA PHE A 91 -20.16 -17.66 -7.98
C PHE A 91 -20.46 -16.23 -7.53
N ARG A 92 -20.85 -15.34 -8.46
CA ARG A 92 -21.18 -13.94 -8.12
C ARG A 92 -22.38 -13.82 -7.19
N GLN A 93 -23.42 -14.64 -7.40
CA GLN A 93 -24.59 -14.69 -6.53
C GLN A 93 -24.22 -15.09 -5.10
N ARG A 94 -23.38 -16.13 -4.93
CA ARG A 94 -22.92 -16.58 -3.62
C ARG A 94 -21.95 -15.59 -2.94
N HIS A 95 -21.18 -14.83 -3.72
CA HIS A 95 -20.09 -14.00 -3.21
C HIS A 95 -20.30 -12.49 -3.43
N THR A 96 -21.54 -12.01 -3.48
CA THR A 96 -21.87 -10.60 -3.75
C THR A 96 -21.19 -9.64 -2.76
N ASP A 97 -21.18 -9.99 -1.47
CA ASP A 97 -20.59 -9.15 -0.42
C ASP A 97 -19.11 -9.44 -0.14
N CYS A 98 -18.52 -10.43 -0.80
CA CYS A 98 -17.17 -10.86 -0.49
C CYS A 98 -16.11 -9.84 -0.93
N ARG A 99 -16.37 -9.01 -1.96
CA ARG A 99 -15.47 -7.97 -2.49
C ARG A 99 -14.00 -8.44 -2.67
N ALA A 100 -13.82 -9.71 -3.01
CA ALA A 100 -12.52 -10.34 -3.10
C ALA A 100 -12.30 -10.95 -4.48
N ALA A 101 -11.03 -11.18 -4.79
CA ALA A 101 -10.65 -11.91 -5.99
C ALA A 101 -11.13 -13.37 -5.90
N ARG A 102 -10.98 -14.06 -7.02
CA ARG A 102 -11.21 -15.50 -7.15
C ARG A 102 -9.89 -16.20 -7.45
N TRP A 103 -9.80 -17.47 -7.07
CA TRP A 103 -8.68 -18.34 -7.39
C TRP A 103 -9.18 -19.72 -7.83
N THR A 104 -8.37 -20.43 -8.59
CA THR A 104 -8.64 -21.78 -9.10
C THR A 104 -7.37 -22.62 -8.97
N VAL A 105 -7.51 -23.94 -8.88
CA VAL A 105 -6.37 -24.86 -8.98
C VAL A 105 -6.08 -25.13 -10.45
N SER A 106 -4.80 -25.25 -10.82
CA SER A 106 -4.42 -25.65 -12.18
C SER A 106 -4.99 -27.03 -12.50
N GLY A 107 -5.64 -27.18 -13.66
CA GLY A 107 -6.32 -28.41 -14.02
C GLY A 107 -7.73 -28.54 -13.45
N SER A 108 -8.30 -27.46 -12.89
CA SER A 108 -9.68 -27.44 -12.42
C SER A 108 -10.49 -26.26 -12.96
N ARG A 109 -11.80 -26.45 -13.10
CA ARG A 109 -12.77 -25.40 -13.45
C ARG A 109 -13.43 -24.78 -12.22
N VAL A 110 -13.27 -25.38 -11.04
CA VAL A 110 -13.83 -24.88 -9.77
C VAL A 110 -13.18 -23.56 -9.38
N THR A 111 -14.04 -22.62 -8.99
CA THR A 111 -13.65 -21.28 -8.57
C THR A 111 -13.91 -21.08 -7.08
N HIS A 112 -12.87 -20.68 -6.36
CA HIS A 112 -12.90 -20.36 -4.94
C HIS A 112 -12.77 -18.86 -4.70
N CYS A 113 -13.34 -18.36 -3.61
CA CYS A 113 -13.28 -16.95 -3.24
C CYS A 113 -12.05 -16.70 -2.35
N CYS A 114 -11.23 -15.69 -2.65
CA CYS A 114 -10.07 -15.32 -1.81
C CYS A 114 -10.45 -14.79 -0.41
N PHE A 115 -11.73 -14.60 -0.12
CA PHE A 115 -12.21 -14.20 1.21
C PHE A 115 -12.82 -15.36 1.99
N CYS A 116 -13.55 -16.27 1.35
CA CYS A 116 -14.17 -17.39 2.05
C CYS A 116 -13.24 -18.60 2.17
N CYS A 117 -12.44 -18.82 1.13
CA CYS A 117 -11.69 -20.04 0.92
C CYS A 117 -10.19 -19.76 1.10
N PRO A 118 -9.53 -20.33 2.12
CA PRO A 118 -8.08 -20.22 2.25
C PRO A 118 -7.40 -20.88 1.03
N PRO A 119 -6.23 -20.37 0.62
CA PRO A 119 -5.49 -20.96 -0.49
C PRO A 119 -5.08 -22.42 -0.18
N PRO A 120 -4.87 -23.25 -1.20
CA PRO A 120 -4.44 -24.63 -1.00
C PRO A 120 -3.08 -24.67 -0.27
N PRO A 121 -2.84 -25.69 0.58
CA PRO A 121 -1.55 -25.88 1.20
C PRO A 121 -0.47 -26.14 0.15
N MET A 122 0.75 -25.67 0.42
CA MET A 122 1.90 -25.95 -0.45
C MET A 122 2.45 -27.36 -0.19
N GLY A 123 2.83 -28.05 -1.27
CA GLY A 123 3.43 -29.37 -1.17
C GLY A 123 4.87 -29.33 -0.67
N PRO A 124 5.38 -30.42 -0.06
CA PRO A 124 6.76 -30.48 0.45
C PRO A 124 7.81 -30.13 -0.60
N LYS A 125 7.67 -30.66 -1.83
CA LYS A 125 8.56 -30.35 -2.96
C LYS A 125 8.51 -28.87 -3.37
N GLN A 126 7.37 -28.19 -3.22
CA GLN A 126 7.26 -26.77 -3.50
C GLN A 126 7.95 -25.95 -2.40
N LEU A 127 7.77 -26.33 -1.13
CA LEU A 127 8.48 -25.72 0.00
C LEU A 127 10.00 -25.83 -0.16
N GLU A 128 10.51 -26.99 -0.56
CA GLU A 128 11.94 -27.19 -0.84
C GLU A 128 12.45 -26.29 -1.96
N LYS A 129 11.68 -26.15 -3.05
CA LYS A 129 12.04 -25.26 -4.18
C LYS A 129 12.08 -23.80 -3.73
N LEU A 130 11.10 -23.36 -2.95
CA LEU A 130 11.08 -22.01 -2.39
C LEU A 130 12.25 -21.78 -1.45
N ALA A 131 12.58 -22.75 -0.58
CA ALA A 131 13.74 -22.67 0.31
C ALA A 131 15.05 -22.48 -0.48
N LYS A 132 15.24 -23.25 -1.57
CA LYS A 132 16.40 -23.08 -2.47
C LYS A 132 16.43 -21.72 -3.15
N LEU A 133 15.27 -21.22 -3.60
CA LEU A 133 15.16 -19.90 -4.22
C LEU A 133 15.55 -18.80 -3.23
N PHE A 134 15.02 -18.83 -2.01
CA PHE A 134 15.37 -17.86 -0.96
C PHE A 134 16.85 -17.95 -0.57
N ALA A 135 17.45 -19.14 -0.58
CA ALA A 135 18.87 -19.32 -0.33
C ALA A 135 19.77 -18.73 -1.43
N SER A 136 19.26 -18.64 -2.68
CA SER A 136 19.99 -18.01 -3.80
C SER A 136 19.85 -16.48 -3.87
N TRP A 137 19.02 -15.88 -3.01
CA TRP A 137 18.85 -14.43 -3.00
C TRP A 137 20.10 -13.74 -2.44
N PRO A 138 20.36 -12.47 -2.83
CA PRO A 138 21.44 -11.70 -2.26
C PRO A 138 21.36 -11.69 -0.73
N SER A 139 22.54 -11.61 -0.10
CA SER A 139 22.65 -11.55 1.35
C SER A 139 21.78 -10.43 1.92
N ARG A 140 21.44 -10.53 3.21
CA ARG A 140 20.64 -9.48 3.86
C ARG A 140 21.35 -8.12 3.77
N GLU A 141 22.67 -8.13 3.88
CA GLU A 141 23.57 -6.98 3.81
C GLU A 141 23.55 -6.35 2.41
N GLU A 142 23.63 -7.16 1.35
CA GLU A 142 23.51 -6.66 -0.02
C GLU A 142 22.13 -6.05 -0.27
N ARG A 143 21.05 -6.73 0.17
CA ARG A 143 19.68 -6.23 -0.02
C ARG A 143 19.43 -4.89 0.67
N LYS A 144 20.08 -4.59 1.80
CA LYS A 144 19.94 -3.28 2.48
C LYS A 144 20.31 -2.11 1.56
N LYS A 145 21.25 -2.32 0.63
CA LYS A 145 21.73 -1.27 -0.29
C LYS A 145 20.64 -0.81 -1.25
N ASP A 146 19.61 -1.61 -1.49
CA ASP A 146 18.52 -1.32 -2.43
C ASP A 146 17.21 -0.90 -1.74
N LEU A 147 17.25 -0.63 -0.45
CA LEU A 147 16.09 -0.23 0.33
C LEU A 147 16.07 1.28 0.57
N ASP A 148 14.95 1.91 0.25
CA ASP A 148 14.64 3.30 0.59
C ASP A 148 13.64 3.35 1.76
N SER A 149 13.77 4.37 2.60
CA SER A 149 12.82 4.74 3.63
C SER A 149 11.76 5.68 3.06
N TRP A 150 10.54 5.49 3.53
CA TRP A 150 9.36 6.26 3.20
C TRP A 150 8.70 6.75 4.47
N ASP A 151 8.27 8.00 4.48
CA ASP A 151 7.42 8.56 5.53
C ASP A 151 5.96 8.33 5.12
N LEU A 152 5.24 7.53 5.91
CA LEU A 152 3.81 7.28 5.71
C LEU A 152 3.00 8.15 6.66
N THR A 153 2.25 9.10 6.13
CA THR A 153 1.24 9.83 6.93
C THR A 153 0.00 8.96 7.03
N LEU A 154 -0.39 8.66 8.27
CA LEU A 154 -1.54 7.81 8.56
C LEU A 154 -2.81 8.64 8.77
N ARG A 155 -3.97 7.98 8.78
CA ARG A 155 -5.27 8.64 9.03
C ARG A 155 -5.36 9.31 10.41
N CYS A 156 -4.56 8.85 11.38
CA CYS A 156 -4.43 9.48 12.70
C CYS A 156 -3.39 10.61 12.74
N ASP A 157 -2.94 11.10 11.58
CA ASP A 157 -1.93 12.16 11.40
C ASP A 157 -0.52 11.81 11.90
N HIS A 158 -0.33 10.70 12.60
CA HIS A 158 0.99 10.17 12.89
C HIS A 158 1.72 9.77 11.61
N VAL A 159 3.01 10.06 11.57
CA VAL A 159 3.90 9.64 10.49
C VAL A 159 4.68 8.42 10.96
N VAL A 160 4.84 7.41 10.12
CA VAL A 160 5.64 6.21 10.44
C VAL A 160 6.64 5.90 9.32
N PRO A 161 7.86 5.46 9.66
CA PRO A 161 8.83 5.05 8.66
C PRO A 161 8.43 3.69 8.08
N TYR A 162 8.60 3.53 6.77
CA TYR A 162 8.37 2.29 6.06
C TYR A 162 9.52 2.04 5.08
N ILE A 163 10.06 0.83 5.09
CA ILE A 163 11.21 0.47 4.26
C ILE A 163 10.71 -0.36 3.08
N GLN A 164 11.08 0.06 1.87
CA GLN A 164 10.71 -0.64 0.64
C GLN A 164 11.84 -0.55 -0.39
N HIS A 165 11.90 -1.52 -1.31
CA HIS A 165 12.86 -1.51 -2.40
C HIS A 165 12.75 -0.23 -3.25
N ARG A 166 13.89 0.39 -3.55
CA ARG A 166 14.00 1.72 -4.20
C ARG A 166 13.33 1.81 -5.58
N GLU A 167 13.21 0.68 -6.28
CA GLU A 167 12.54 0.61 -7.58
C GLU A 167 11.03 0.85 -7.48
N ASN A 168 10.43 0.75 -6.29
CA ASN A 168 9.02 1.02 -6.12
C ASN A 168 8.73 2.51 -6.20
N THR A 169 8.03 2.96 -7.24
CA THR A 169 7.66 4.37 -7.40
C THR A 169 6.59 4.85 -6.41
N ARG A 170 5.92 3.92 -5.71
CA ARG A 170 4.90 4.19 -4.69
C ARG A 170 4.93 3.13 -3.61
N VAL A 171 4.43 3.48 -2.43
CA VAL A 171 4.26 2.54 -1.33
C VAL A 171 3.15 1.55 -1.65
N SER A 172 3.44 0.25 -1.50
CA SER A 172 2.49 -0.83 -1.80
C SER A 172 1.52 -1.10 -0.66
N THR A 173 1.92 -0.84 0.58
CA THR A 173 1.05 -1.02 1.75
C THR A 173 0.03 0.11 1.86
N ARG A 174 -1.18 -0.25 2.29
CA ARG A 174 -2.29 0.69 2.49
C ARG A 174 -2.68 0.86 3.95
N VAL A 175 -2.26 -0.07 4.81
CA VAL A 175 -2.55 -0.09 6.24
C VAL A 175 -1.31 -0.58 6.97
N VAL A 176 -0.93 0.12 8.03
CA VAL A 176 0.24 -0.21 8.86
C VAL A 176 -0.09 -0.01 10.32
N ASP A 177 0.68 -0.66 11.20
CA ASP A 177 0.56 -0.47 12.63
C ASP A 177 1.11 0.92 13.02
N CYS A 178 0.32 1.67 13.77
CA CYS A 178 0.69 2.97 14.32
C CYS A 178 1.21 2.77 15.76
N PRO A 179 2.51 2.97 16.03
CA PRO A 179 3.07 2.74 17.36
C PRO A 179 2.56 3.73 18.40
N GLU A 180 2.18 4.95 17.97
CA GLU A 180 1.69 6.00 18.86
C GLU A 180 0.27 5.73 19.36
N CYS A 181 -0.56 5.08 18.53
CA CYS A 181 -1.97 4.84 18.82
C CYS A 181 -2.32 3.36 19.07
N GLY A 182 -1.38 2.43 18.84
CA GLY A 182 -1.57 1.00 19.06
C GLY A 182 -2.56 0.32 18.09
N GLU A 183 -2.98 1.03 17.04
CA GLU A 183 -3.98 0.55 16.08
C GLU A 183 -3.42 0.48 14.65
N ARG A 184 -4.07 -0.32 13.81
CA ARG A 184 -3.80 -0.33 12.37
C ARG A 184 -4.49 0.84 11.70
N ARG A 185 -3.72 1.64 10.97
CA ARG A 185 -4.19 2.88 10.35
C ARG A 185 -3.89 2.91 8.86
N GLY A 186 -4.82 3.48 8.12
CA GLY A 186 -4.73 3.63 6.67
C GLY A 186 -3.72 4.70 6.30
N VAL A 187 -2.96 4.44 5.24
CA VAL A 187 -1.97 5.37 4.69
C VAL A 187 -2.69 6.42 3.84
N VAL A 188 -2.54 7.70 4.21
CA VAL A 188 -3.13 8.85 3.52
C VAL A 188 -2.17 9.39 2.47
N SER A 189 -0.90 9.51 2.82
CA SER A 189 0.16 9.94 1.92
C SER A 189 1.47 9.22 2.23
N SER A 190 2.35 9.17 1.23
CA SER A 190 3.67 8.59 1.36
C SER A 190 4.70 9.49 0.69
N GLU A 191 5.80 9.77 1.38
CA GLU A 191 6.92 10.54 0.86
C GLU A 191 8.19 9.69 0.91
N ARG A 192 8.98 9.69 -0.17
CA ARG A 192 10.25 8.96 -0.19
C ARG A 192 11.33 9.85 0.43
N VAL A 193 11.99 9.34 1.47
CA VAL A 193 13.06 10.05 2.18
C VAL A 193 14.43 9.80 1.54
N GLY A 194 14.68 8.59 1.05
CA GLY A 194 15.95 8.17 0.46
C GLY A 194 16.46 6.85 1.05
N PRO A 195 17.76 6.53 0.98
CA PRO A 195 18.29 5.25 1.44
C PRO A 195 17.94 4.97 2.91
N ALA A 196 17.40 3.79 3.19
CA ALA A 196 16.96 3.39 4.53
C ALA A 196 18.13 3.09 5.48
N TYR A 197 19.28 2.68 4.93
CA TYR A 197 20.45 2.28 5.70
C TYR A 197 21.64 3.19 5.39
N ARG A 198 22.53 3.35 6.37
CA ARG A 198 23.86 3.93 6.18
C ARG A 198 24.81 2.90 5.57
N ASP A 199 25.99 3.33 5.13
CA ASP A 199 27.02 2.46 4.57
C ASP A 199 27.51 1.39 5.56
N ASP A 200 27.41 1.66 6.88
CA ASP A 200 27.68 0.72 7.97
C ASP A 200 26.54 -0.29 8.22
N GLY A 201 25.45 -0.23 7.46
CA GLY A 201 24.31 -1.13 7.55
C GLY A 201 23.35 -0.84 8.71
N THR A 202 23.52 0.25 9.45
CA THR A 202 22.58 0.73 10.47
C THR A 202 21.39 1.45 9.83
N ILE A 203 20.21 1.35 10.46
CA ILE A 203 19.00 2.05 9.99
C ILE A 203 19.21 3.55 10.18
N ARG A 204 18.97 4.36 9.15
CA ARG A 204 18.93 5.81 9.31
C ARG A 204 17.71 6.16 10.16
N GLU A 205 17.94 6.47 11.44
CA GLU A 205 16.87 6.88 12.34
C GLU A 205 16.12 8.10 11.82
N ARG A 206 14.80 8.04 11.90
CA ARG A 206 13.81 9.08 11.56
C ARG A 206 14.23 10.46 12.06
N ALA A 207 14.64 10.56 13.32
CA ALA A 207 15.03 11.84 13.92
C ALA A 207 16.26 12.48 13.25
N ALA A 208 17.20 11.71 12.68
CA ALA A 208 18.39 12.28 12.05
C ALA A 208 18.07 12.83 10.65
N ALA A 209 17.32 12.07 9.84
CA ALA A 209 16.89 12.52 8.52
C ALA A 209 15.87 13.67 8.61
N ASP A 210 14.92 13.60 9.55
CA ASP A 210 13.98 14.68 9.82
C ASP A 210 14.69 15.93 10.35
N ARG A 211 15.67 15.80 11.26
CA ARG A 211 16.50 16.94 11.70
C ARG A 211 17.28 17.56 10.55
N GLU A 212 17.81 16.74 9.64
CA GLU A 212 18.56 17.24 8.49
C GLU A 212 17.64 17.94 7.47
N ARG A 213 16.44 17.42 7.22
CA ARG A 213 15.42 18.07 6.38
C ARG A 213 14.93 19.36 7.02
N LEU A 214 14.52 19.32 8.29
CA LEU A 214 14.07 20.49 9.05
C LEU A 214 15.15 21.56 9.17
N ALA A 215 16.42 21.18 9.35
CA ALA A 215 17.53 22.13 9.37
C ALA A 215 17.70 22.82 7.99
N ARG A 216 17.53 22.09 6.89
CA ARG A 216 17.57 22.69 5.54
C ARG A 216 16.39 23.62 5.30
N GLU A 217 15.19 23.24 5.72
CA GLU A 217 13.99 24.07 5.62
C GLU A 217 14.09 25.33 6.49
N LEU A 218 14.60 25.20 7.71
CA LEU A 218 14.85 26.31 8.62
C LEU A 218 15.86 27.29 8.02
N ALA A 219 17.00 26.79 7.52
CA ALA A 219 18.02 27.63 6.87
C ALA A 219 17.47 28.36 5.63
N ALA A 220 16.61 27.70 4.84
CA ALA A 220 15.96 28.32 3.70
C ALA A 220 14.95 29.41 4.13
N ALA A 221 14.19 29.18 5.21
CA ALA A 221 13.26 30.14 5.77
C ALA A 221 13.98 31.36 6.38
N GLU A 222 15.07 31.15 7.11
CA GLU A 222 15.93 32.21 7.65
C GLU A 222 16.53 33.07 6.54
N ALA A 223 17.08 32.45 5.50
CA ALA A 223 17.63 33.18 4.34
C ALA A 223 16.55 34.02 3.64
N LYS A 224 15.31 33.51 3.55
CA LYS A 224 14.17 34.25 3.01
C LYS A 224 13.81 35.46 3.88
N LEU A 225 13.79 35.28 5.20
CA LEU A 225 13.52 36.36 6.16
C LEU A 225 14.57 37.47 6.05
N THR A 226 15.86 37.11 6.00
CA THR A 226 16.95 38.10 5.84
C THR A 226 16.80 38.91 4.54
N ARG A 227 16.41 38.27 3.43
CA ARG A 227 16.15 38.99 2.17
C ARG A 227 14.98 39.97 2.31
N GLN A 228 13.90 39.55 2.97
CA GLN A 228 12.75 40.42 3.21
C GLN A 228 13.09 41.61 4.10
N GLN A 229 13.89 41.41 5.16
CA GLN A 229 14.35 42.49 6.03
C GLN A 229 15.22 43.52 5.28
N LYS A 230 16.15 43.07 4.42
CA LYS A 230 16.96 43.96 3.59
C LYS A 230 16.10 44.80 2.64
N ASN A 231 15.12 44.18 2.00
CA ASN A 231 14.21 44.87 1.10
C ASN A 231 13.34 45.90 1.85
N ALA A 232 12.88 45.55 3.06
CA ALA A 232 12.12 46.47 3.91
C ALA A 232 12.96 47.68 4.33
N ALA A 233 14.22 47.48 4.73
CA ALA A 233 15.13 48.56 5.09
C ALA A 233 15.42 49.50 3.90
N ALA A 234 15.66 48.96 2.71
CA ALA A 234 15.82 49.76 1.49
C ALA A 234 14.55 50.57 1.16
N THR A 235 13.37 49.97 1.35
CA THR A 235 12.09 50.66 1.16
C THR A 235 11.92 51.80 2.17
N GLN A 236 12.31 51.59 3.43
CA GLN A 236 12.26 52.62 4.47
C GLN A 236 13.21 53.78 4.17
N GLN A 237 14.43 53.51 3.71
CA GLN A 237 15.35 54.55 3.26
C GLN A 237 14.74 55.37 2.13
N ARG A 238 14.13 54.71 1.13
CA ARG A 238 13.47 55.42 0.04
C ARG A 238 12.29 56.28 0.51
N ILE A 239 11.51 55.81 1.50
CA ILE A 239 10.45 56.62 2.11
C ILE A 239 11.04 57.85 2.80
N ALA A 240 12.13 57.70 3.55
CA ALA A 240 12.79 58.81 4.22
C ALA A 240 13.35 59.85 3.22
N GLU A 241 14.01 59.41 2.16
CA GLU A 241 14.47 60.28 1.06
C GLU A 241 13.30 61.06 0.44
N LEU A 242 12.19 60.39 0.13
CA LEU A 242 11.01 61.04 -0.44
C LEU A 242 10.36 62.03 0.54
N GLN A 243 10.42 61.76 1.85
CA GLN A 243 9.93 62.67 2.88
C GLN A 243 10.81 63.91 3.01
N GLU A 244 12.14 63.77 2.90
CA GLU A 244 13.07 64.89 2.87
C GLU A 244 12.88 65.75 1.62
N GLU A 245 12.73 65.13 0.44
CA GLU A 245 12.42 65.82 -0.82
C GLU A 245 11.12 66.64 -0.69
N LEU A 246 10.04 66.04 -0.19
CA LEU A 246 8.75 66.72 0.04
C LEU A 246 8.84 67.85 1.09
N GLY A 247 9.67 67.69 2.12
CA GLY A 247 9.87 68.70 3.16
C GLY A 247 10.74 69.88 2.73
N SER A 248 11.57 69.71 1.70
CA SER A 248 12.48 70.74 1.16
C SER A 248 11.85 71.65 0.10
N GLU A 249 10.64 71.33 -0.37
CA GLU A 249 9.85 72.15 -1.31
C GLU A 249 8.80 73.05 -0.62
N SER A 250 8.82 73.17 0.71
CA SER A 250 8.00 74.09 1.52
C SER A 250 8.82 75.24 2.09
#